data_AF-A0A8X6ICZ0-F1
#
_entry.id   AF-A0A8X6ICZ0-F1
#
_cell.length_a   1.000
_cell.length_b   1.000
_cell.length_c   1.000
_cell.angle_alpha   90.00
_cell.angle_beta   90.00
_cell.angle_gamma   90.00
#
_symmetry.space_group_name_H-M   'P 1'
#
loop_
_entity.id
_entity.type
_entity.pdbx_description
1 polymer ?
#
loop_
_entity_poly.entity_id
_entity_poly.type
_entity_poly.pdbx_seq_one_letter_code
_entity_poly.pdbx_strand_id
1 'polypeptide(L)'
;MFENATKEDLVTVLVGMGETIDADLGIMKLKQKLMLSKAYLEDEEFVRDVLATTIEDRMEKEKIEAARCKAEKEARRREARHKAVIEAKVLEARWRIEEEARLRAEEEDRPKAEEEARLKDQEEARFKAQEERKMNEKIALEEETRLEKERWRVQEQMQQVHEKHKMRMKAEKQKC
;
A
#
# COMPACT_ATOMS: atom_id res chain seq x y z
N MET A 1 56.16 33.47 -22.28
CA MET A 1 55.98 33.30 -23.74
C MET A 1 55.15 32.07 -24.11
N PHE A 2 55.13 30.99 -23.33
CA PHE A 2 54.22 29.85 -23.56
C PHE A 2 53.45 29.50 -22.28
N GLU A 3 52.53 30.39 -21.89
CA GLU A 3 51.65 30.16 -20.74
C GLU A 3 50.60 29.13 -21.15
N ASN A 4 50.38 28.10 -20.32
CA ASN A 4 49.44 26.98 -20.55
C ASN A 4 49.81 25.95 -21.62
N ALA A 5 50.96 26.09 -22.30
CA ALA A 5 51.47 25.05 -23.19
C ALA A 5 51.89 23.80 -22.39
N THR A 6 51.24 22.68 -22.68
CA THR A 6 51.55 21.37 -22.09
C THR A 6 52.72 20.71 -22.82
N LYS A 7 53.22 19.61 -22.26
CA LYS A 7 54.23 18.77 -22.91
C LYS A 7 53.75 18.29 -24.29
N GLU A 8 52.48 17.92 -24.39
CA GLU A 8 51.86 17.40 -25.62
C GLU A 8 51.72 18.49 -26.68
N ASP A 9 51.33 19.70 -26.29
CA ASP A 9 51.22 20.84 -27.22
C ASP A 9 52.59 21.18 -27.84
N LEU A 10 53.63 21.25 -27.01
CA LEU A 10 55.00 21.55 -27.46
C LEU A 10 55.59 20.43 -28.33
N VAL A 11 55.34 19.16 -27.98
CA VAL A 11 55.76 18.01 -28.78
C VAL A 11 55.07 18.01 -30.13
N THR A 12 53.76 18.30 -30.17
CA THR A 12 52.97 18.33 -31.42
C THR A 12 53.51 19.36 -32.39
N VAL A 13 53.80 20.58 -31.92
CA VAL A 13 54.36 21.65 -32.76
C VAL A 13 55.77 21.33 -33.25
N LEU A 14 56.66 20.87 -32.36
CA LEU A 14 58.03 20.51 -32.72
C LEU A 14 58.11 19.33 -33.70
N VAL A 15 57.26 18.30 -33.53
CA VAL A 15 57.16 17.18 -34.49
C VAL A 15 56.58 17.65 -35.83
N GLY A 16 55.57 18.53 -35.80
CA GLY A 16 55.00 19.14 -37.00
C GLY A 16 56.02 19.96 -37.81
N MET A 17 57.02 20.52 -37.13
CA MET A 17 58.17 21.21 -37.73
C MET A 17 59.31 20.26 -38.19
N GLY A 18 59.17 18.94 -37.99
CA GLY A 18 60.15 17.95 -38.41
C GLY A 18 61.32 17.74 -37.45
N GLU A 19 61.24 18.24 -36.21
CA GLU A 19 62.27 17.96 -35.20
C GLU A 19 62.08 16.57 -34.57
N THR A 20 63.18 15.83 -34.40
CA THR A 20 63.18 14.58 -33.65
C THR A 20 63.22 14.87 -32.15
N ILE A 21 62.23 14.35 -31.41
CA ILE A 21 62.08 14.61 -29.97
C ILE A 21 62.04 13.28 -29.21
N ASP A 22 62.85 13.19 -28.17
CA ASP A 22 62.74 12.10 -27.19
C ASP A 22 61.50 12.31 -26.30
N ALA A 23 60.66 11.29 -26.18
CA ALA A 23 59.40 11.38 -25.42
C ALA A 23 59.61 11.72 -23.94
N ASP A 24 60.80 11.53 -23.37
CA ASP A 24 61.12 11.79 -21.96
C ASP A 24 61.58 13.24 -21.68
N LEU A 25 61.65 14.09 -22.70
CA LEU A 25 62.03 15.49 -22.53
C LEU A 25 61.01 16.25 -21.67
N GLY A 26 61.52 16.92 -20.63
CA GLY A 26 60.72 17.80 -19.78
C GLY A 26 60.32 19.10 -20.50
N ILE A 27 59.21 19.69 -20.05
CA ILE A 27 58.61 20.91 -20.64
C ILE A 27 59.62 22.04 -20.83
N MET A 28 60.52 22.28 -19.86
CA MET A 28 61.53 23.35 -19.99
C MET A 28 62.52 23.10 -21.13
N LYS A 29 62.95 21.84 -21.32
CA LYS A 29 63.86 21.46 -22.42
C LYS A 29 63.16 21.58 -23.78
N LEU A 30 61.88 21.21 -23.84
CA LEU A 30 61.05 21.37 -25.05
C LEU A 30 60.87 22.84 -25.43
N LYS A 31 60.55 23.71 -24.45
CA LYS A 31 60.46 25.16 -24.67
C LYS A 31 61.77 25.75 -25.17
N GLN A 32 62.89 25.33 -24.60
CA GLN A 32 64.22 25.78 -25.03
C GLN A 32 64.54 25.31 -26.46
N LYS A 33 64.20 24.06 -26.80
CA LYS A 33 64.42 23.52 -28.14
C LYS A 33 63.56 24.23 -29.19
N LEU A 34 62.30 24.51 -28.87
CA LEU A 34 61.41 25.30 -29.73
C LEU A 34 61.96 26.70 -30.02
N MET A 35 62.48 27.39 -29.00
CA MET A 35 63.09 28.73 -29.18
C MET A 35 64.40 28.71 -30.00
N LEU A 36 65.08 27.57 -30.07
CA LEU A 36 66.31 27.39 -30.84
C LEU A 36 66.06 26.74 -32.22
N SER A 37 64.81 26.37 -32.51
CA SER A 37 64.45 25.74 -33.77
C SER A 37 64.61 26.72 -34.93
N LYS A 38 65.01 26.21 -36.09
CA LYS A 38 65.20 27.03 -37.28
C LYS A 38 63.91 27.76 -37.70
N ALA A 39 62.76 27.09 -37.56
CA ALA A 39 61.46 27.68 -37.90
C ALA A 39 61.07 28.84 -36.98
N TYR A 40 61.39 28.78 -35.68
CA TYR A 40 61.12 29.87 -34.73
C TYR A 40 62.02 31.09 -34.98
N LEU A 41 63.24 30.87 -35.46
CA LEU A 41 64.18 31.95 -35.80
C LEU A 41 63.84 32.61 -37.15
N GLU A 42 63.15 31.89 -38.04
CA GLU A 42 62.69 32.40 -39.34
C GLU A 42 61.36 33.15 -39.23
N ASP A 43 60.39 32.61 -38.48
CA ASP A 43 59.09 33.25 -38.26
C ASP A 43 58.54 32.90 -36.87
N GLU A 44 58.87 33.75 -35.90
CA GLU A 44 58.43 33.61 -34.51
C GLU A 44 56.90 33.71 -34.38
N GLU A 45 56.26 34.54 -35.19
CA GLU A 45 54.82 34.80 -35.12
C GLU A 45 54.05 33.57 -35.61
N PHE A 46 54.49 32.95 -36.71
CA PHE A 46 53.94 31.69 -37.20
C PHE A 46 53.98 30.57 -36.15
N VAL A 47 55.11 30.37 -35.46
CA VAL A 47 55.22 29.29 -34.46
C VAL A 47 54.35 29.57 -33.23
N ARG A 48 54.17 30.85 -32.86
CA ARG A 48 53.23 31.24 -31.78
C ARG A 48 51.78 30.97 -32.17
N ASP A 49 51.37 31.30 -33.40
CA ASP A 49 50.01 31.07 -33.89
C ASP A 49 49.69 29.57 -34.01
N VAL A 50 50.63 28.77 -34.51
CA VAL A 50 50.50 27.31 -34.59
C VAL A 50 50.38 26.69 -33.18
N LEU A 51 51.16 27.17 -32.22
CA LEU A 51 51.05 26.70 -30.84
C LEU A 51 49.75 27.18 -30.17
N ALA A 52 49.32 28.42 -30.43
CA ALA A 52 48.07 28.95 -29.91
C ALA A 52 46.86 28.16 -30.40
N THR A 53 46.79 27.87 -31.70
CA THR A 53 45.71 27.05 -32.29
C THR A 53 45.71 25.63 -31.73
N THR A 54 46.88 25.00 -31.57
CA THR A 54 47.00 23.66 -30.95
C THR A 54 46.46 23.65 -29.51
N ILE A 55 46.76 24.69 -28.73
CA ILE A 55 46.25 24.84 -27.35
C ILE A 55 44.74 25.07 -27.38
N GLU A 56 44.23 25.95 -28.25
CA GLU A 56 42.80 26.22 -28.38
C GLU A 56 42.00 24.97 -28.77
N ASP A 57 42.49 24.19 -29.73
CA ASP A 57 41.88 22.93 -30.16
C ASP A 57 41.81 21.91 -29.02
N ARG A 58 42.89 21.79 -28.23
CA ARG A 58 42.89 20.92 -27.05
C ARG A 58 41.89 21.41 -26.01
N MET A 59 41.89 22.70 -25.70
CA MET A 59 40.97 23.28 -24.71
C MET A 59 39.51 23.14 -25.15
N GLU A 60 39.21 23.26 -26.44
CA GLU A 60 37.86 23.07 -26.97
C GLU A 60 37.46 21.59 -26.93
N LYS A 61 38.36 20.68 -27.29
CA LYS A 61 38.15 19.24 -27.13
C LYS A 61 37.87 18.86 -25.68
N GLU A 62 38.63 19.38 -24.72
CA GLU A 62 38.41 19.18 -23.29
C GLU A 62 37.05 19.70 -22.83
N LYS A 63 36.60 20.87 -23.30
CA LYS A 63 35.25 21.39 -22.99
C LYS A 63 34.17 20.50 -23.56
N ILE A 64 34.31 20.05 -24.81
CA ILE A 64 33.35 19.15 -25.46
C ILE A 64 33.27 17.82 -24.71
N GLU A 65 34.41 17.24 -24.35
CA GLU A 65 34.48 16.00 -23.57
C GLU A 65 33.92 16.19 -22.16
N ALA A 66 34.19 17.32 -21.50
CA ALA A 66 33.61 17.66 -20.20
C ALA A 66 32.08 17.83 -20.29
N ALA A 67 31.57 18.47 -21.35
CA ALA A 67 30.14 18.60 -21.61
C ALA A 67 29.50 17.23 -21.87
N ARG A 68 30.14 16.37 -22.67
CA ARG A 68 29.69 15.00 -22.92
C ARG A 68 29.67 14.17 -21.64
N CYS A 69 30.72 14.23 -20.83
CA CYS A 69 30.81 13.54 -19.53
C CYS A 69 29.71 14.00 -18.56
N LYS A 70 29.38 15.31 -18.54
CA LYS A 70 28.25 15.85 -17.78
C LYS A 70 26.92 15.32 -18.29
N ALA A 71 26.69 15.37 -19.61
CA ALA A 71 25.47 14.89 -20.25
C ALA A 71 25.25 13.39 -20.02
N GLU A 72 26.30 12.57 -20.12
CA GLU A 72 26.25 11.13 -19.86
C GLU A 72 25.92 10.82 -18.40
N LYS A 73 26.57 11.50 -17.45
CA LYS A 73 26.24 11.38 -16.02
C LYS A 73 24.79 11.78 -15.74
N GLU A 74 24.27 12.80 -16.41
CA GLU A 74 22.88 13.21 -16.28
C GLU A 74 21.91 12.19 -16.89
N ALA A 75 22.21 11.66 -18.08
CA ALA A 75 21.43 10.61 -18.72
C ALA A 75 21.33 9.37 -17.82
N ARG A 76 22.45 8.90 -17.26
CA ARG A 76 22.48 7.80 -16.30
C ARG A 76 21.64 8.09 -15.05
N ARG A 77 21.65 9.32 -14.55
CA ARG A 77 20.78 9.74 -13.44
C ARG A 77 19.30 9.71 -13.83
N ARG A 78 18.94 10.14 -15.04
CA ARG A 78 17.57 10.11 -15.55
C ARG A 78 17.08 8.67 -15.71
N GLU A 79 17.88 7.79 -16.28
CA GLU A 79 17.56 6.37 -16.41
C GLU A 79 17.36 5.71 -15.04
N ALA A 80 18.25 5.98 -14.07
CA ALA A 80 18.10 5.48 -12.71
C ALA A 80 16.79 5.97 -12.06
N ARG A 81 16.41 7.24 -12.27
CA ARG A 81 15.12 7.79 -11.81
C ARG A 81 13.94 7.08 -12.48
N HIS A 82 13.97 6.91 -13.80
CA HIS A 82 12.90 6.23 -14.53
C HIS A 82 12.74 4.78 -14.05
N LYS A 83 13.85 4.06 -13.86
CA LYS A 83 13.86 2.71 -13.33
C LYS A 83 13.24 2.66 -11.92
N ALA A 84 13.66 3.54 -11.01
CA ALA A 84 13.11 3.62 -9.66
C ALA A 84 11.60 3.94 -9.65
N VAL A 85 11.15 4.83 -10.55
CA VAL A 85 9.72 5.15 -10.70
C VAL A 85 8.93 3.94 -11.20
N ILE A 86 9.46 3.19 -12.16
CA ILE A 86 8.81 1.97 -12.65
C ILE A 86 8.72 0.92 -11.54
N GLU A 87 9.80 0.68 -10.81
CA GLU A 87 9.83 -0.27 -9.69
C GLU A 87 8.82 0.13 -8.59
N ALA A 88 8.75 1.40 -8.22
CA ALA A 88 7.77 1.91 -7.26
C ALA A 88 6.32 1.68 -7.73
N LYS A 89 6.01 1.96 -9.02
CA LYS A 89 4.68 1.71 -9.58
C LYS A 89 4.31 0.23 -9.59
N VAL A 90 5.27 -0.65 -9.88
CA VAL A 90 5.05 -2.10 -9.87
C VAL A 90 4.76 -2.58 -8.44
N LEU A 91 5.50 -2.08 -7.45
CA LEU A 91 5.26 -2.41 -6.04
C LEU A 91 3.90 -1.90 -5.57
N GLU A 92 3.54 -0.66 -5.92
CA GLU A 92 2.22 -0.10 -5.59
C GLU A 92 1.09 -0.91 -6.20
N ALA A 93 1.21 -1.33 -7.47
CA ALA A 93 0.21 -2.17 -8.12
C ALA A 93 0.06 -3.53 -7.43
N ARG A 94 1.17 -4.16 -7.00
CA ARG A 94 1.14 -5.41 -6.23
C ARG A 94 0.44 -5.23 -4.88
N TRP A 95 0.80 -4.17 -4.16
CA TRP A 95 0.19 -3.86 -2.86
C TRP A 95 -1.32 -3.67 -2.99
N ARG A 96 -1.78 -2.91 -3.99
CA ARG A 96 -3.21 -2.70 -4.23
C ARG A 96 -3.96 -4.01 -4.49
N ILE A 97 -3.39 -4.91 -5.29
CA ILE A 97 -4.01 -6.22 -5.57
C ILE A 97 -4.11 -7.07 -4.29
N GLU A 98 -3.04 -7.11 -3.49
CA GLU A 98 -3.03 -7.87 -2.24
C GLU A 98 -4.01 -7.30 -1.20
N GLU A 99 -4.05 -5.98 -1.06
CA GLU A 99 -4.97 -5.30 -0.15
C GLU A 99 -6.43 -5.47 -0.59
N GLU A 100 -6.73 -5.37 -1.88
CA GLU A 100 -8.07 -5.63 -2.41
C GLU A 100 -8.50 -7.08 -2.18
N ALA A 101 -7.59 -8.05 -2.36
CA ALA A 101 -7.86 -9.46 -2.07
C ALA A 101 -8.15 -9.70 -0.57
N ARG A 102 -7.39 -9.07 0.32
CA ARG A 102 -7.61 -9.14 1.78
C ARG A 102 -8.96 -8.54 2.16
N LEU A 103 -9.30 -7.37 1.63
CA LEU A 103 -10.58 -6.71 1.89
C LEU A 103 -11.76 -7.54 1.39
N ARG A 104 -11.67 -8.13 0.19
CA ARG A 104 -12.72 -9.02 -0.31
C ARG A 104 -12.92 -10.24 0.58
N ALA A 105 -11.86 -10.86 1.07
CA ALA A 105 -11.97 -11.99 1.99
C ALA A 105 -12.63 -11.58 3.32
N GLU A 106 -12.24 -10.43 3.89
CA GLU A 106 -12.84 -9.91 5.12
C GLU A 106 -14.32 -9.53 4.94
N GLU A 107 -14.66 -8.87 3.83
CA GLU A 107 -16.02 -8.46 3.51
C GLU A 107 -16.94 -9.66 3.24
N GLU A 108 -16.41 -10.79 2.75
CA GLU A 108 -17.21 -12.00 2.54
C GLU A 108 -17.42 -12.81 3.82
N ASP A 109 -16.44 -12.85 4.72
CA ASP A 109 -16.50 -13.68 5.93
C ASP A 109 -17.22 -13.01 7.11
N ARG A 110 -17.12 -11.68 7.25
CA ARG A 110 -17.79 -10.94 8.33
C ARG A 110 -19.33 -11.04 8.32
N PRO A 111 -20.04 -10.83 7.19
CA PRO A 111 -21.50 -10.88 7.18
C PRO A 111 -22.03 -12.29 7.44
N LYS A 112 -21.31 -13.34 7.02
CA LYS A 112 -21.69 -14.74 7.29
C LYS A 112 -21.64 -15.04 8.79
N ALA A 113 -20.57 -14.61 9.47
CA ALA A 113 -20.45 -14.79 10.92
C ALA A 113 -21.49 -13.97 11.71
N GLU A 114 -21.77 -12.74 11.27
CA GLU A 114 -22.77 -11.88 11.91
C GLU A 114 -24.20 -12.40 11.70
N GLU A 115 -24.52 -12.89 10.50
CA GLU A 115 -25.82 -13.48 10.19
C GLU A 115 -26.04 -14.79 10.97
N GLU A 116 -25.04 -15.66 11.05
CA GLU A 116 -25.11 -16.91 11.82
C GLU A 116 -25.35 -16.65 13.32
N ALA A 117 -24.63 -15.68 13.90
CA ALA A 117 -24.85 -15.26 15.29
C ALA A 117 -26.28 -14.74 15.50
N ARG A 118 -26.78 -13.89 14.60
CA ARG A 118 -28.13 -13.32 14.69
C ARG A 118 -29.21 -14.41 14.53
N LEU A 119 -28.99 -15.40 13.66
CA LEU A 119 -29.91 -16.52 13.47
C LEU A 119 -30.02 -17.35 14.75
N LYS A 120 -28.87 -17.66 15.36
CA LYS A 120 -28.78 -18.45 16.60
C LYS A 120 -29.51 -17.77 17.75
N ASP A 121 -29.31 -16.46 17.94
CA ASP A 121 -30.00 -15.68 18.97
C ASP A 121 -31.52 -15.63 18.72
N GLN A 122 -31.95 -15.49 17.46
CA GLN A 122 -33.37 -15.49 17.10
C GLN A 122 -34.03 -16.86 17.33
N GLU A 123 -33.35 -17.95 16.99
CA GLU A 123 -33.84 -19.31 17.23
C GLU A 123 -33.94 -19.61 18.73
N GLU A 124 -32.95 -19.22 19.53
CA GLU A 124 -33.00 -19.39 20.98
C GLU A 124 -34.14 -18.58 21.62
N ALA A 125 -34.36 -17.34 21.17
CA ALA A 125 -35.48 -16.52 21.63
C ALA A 125 -36.84 -17.13 21.24
N ARG A 126 -36.96 -17.67 20.01
CA ARG A 126 -38.17 -18.35 19.56
C ARG A 126 -38.45 -19.62 20.35
N PHE A 127 -37.42 -20.41 20.62
CA PHE A 127 -37.53 -21.64 21.41
C PHE A 127 -38.02 -21.33 22.83
N LYS A 128 -37.39 -20.36 23.51
CA LYS A 128 -37.81 -19.90 24.84
C LYS A 128 -39.26 -19.42 24.86
N ALA A 129 -39.66 -18.58 23.90
CA ALA A 129 -41.03 -18.09 23.79
C ALA A 129 -42.04 -19.23 23.51
N GLN A 130 -41.65 -20.24 22.74
CA GLN A 130 -42.51 -21.39 22.48
C GLN A 130 -42.67 -22.28 23.72
N GLU A 131 -41.59 -22.52 24.47
CA GLU A 131 -41.66 -23.27 25.73
C GLU A 131 -42.50 -22.55 26.78
N GLU A 132 -42.34 -21.24 26.92
CA GLU A 132 -43.14 -20.42 27.83
C GLU A 132 -44.63 -20.47 27.46
N ARG A 133 -44.96 -20.38 26.16
CA ARG A 133 -46.35 -20.54 25.69
C ARG A 133 -46.92 -21.91 26.03
N LYS A 134 -46.16 -23.00 25.78
CA LYS A 134 -46.60 -24.36 26.11
C LYS A 134 -46.80 -24.55 27.62
N MET A 135 -45.92 -23.96 28.43
CA MET A 135 -46.04 -24.01 29.88
C MET A 135 -47.30 -23.26 30.35
N ASN A 136 -47.52 -22.04 29.83
CA ASN A 136 -48.69 -21.24 30.16
C ASN A 136 -49.99 -21.91 29.70
N GLU A 137 -50.00 -22.52 28.52
CA GLU A 137 -51.15 -23.30 28.02
C GLU A 137 -51.45 -24.50 28.92
N LYS A 138 -50.42 -25.22 29.37
CA LYS A 138 -50.59 -26.31 30.32
C LYS A 138 -51.14 -25.83 31.67
N ILE A 139 -50.62 -24.73 32.20
CA ILE A 139 -51.11 -24.12 33.44
C ILE A 139 -52.59 -23.72 33.27
N ALA A 140 -52.95 -23.07 32.16
CA ALA A 140 -54.32 -22.66 31.89
C ALA A 140 -55.28 -23.87 31.83
N LEU A 141 -54.87 -24.96 31.19
CA LEU A 141 -55.66 -26.20 31.16
C LEU A 141 -55.82 -26.83 32.55
N GLU A 142 -54.75 -26.87 33.35
CA GLU A 142 -54.81 -27.35 34.74
C GLU A 142 -55.73 -26.47 35.60
N GLU A 143 -55.70 -25.14 35.43
CA GLU A 143 -56.61 -24.23 36.12
C GLU A 143 -58.06 -24.39 35.69
N GLU A 144 -58.32 -24.55 34.39
CA GLU A 144 -59.66 -24.78 33.85
C GLU A 144 -60.26 -26.08 34.42
N THR A 145 -59.48 -27.17 34.44
CA THR A 145 -59.93 -28.44 35.03
C THR A 145 -60.16 -28.31 36.54
N ARG A 146 -59.38 -27.50 37.27
CA ARG A 146 -59.61 -27.21 38.69
C ARG A 146 -60.92 -26.45 38.90
N LEU A 147 -61.15 -25.41 38.11
CA LEU A 147 -62.37 -24.61 38.14
C LEU A 147 -63.60 -25.45 37.79
N GLU A 148 -63.51 -26.36 36.82
CA GLU A 148 -64.62 -27.24 36.46
C GLU A 148 -64.98 -28.19 37.61
N LYS A 149 -63.99 -28.78 38.29
CA LYS A 149 -64.22 -29.59 39.50
C LYS A 149 -64.84 -28.77 40.63
N GLU A 150 -64.43 -27.52 40.81
CA GLU A 150 -65.05 -26.60 41.79
C GLU A 150 -66.50 -26.28 41.43
N ARG A 151 -66.77 -25.96 40.16
CA ARG A 151 -68.14 -25.73 39.66
C ARG A 151 -69.03 -26.93 39.92
N TRP A 152 -68.54 -28.14 39.66
CA TRP A 152 -69.29 -29.36 39.93
C TRP A 152 -69.58 -29.55 41.43
N ARG A 153 -68.58 -29.34 42.30
CA ARG A 153 -68.77 -29.38 43.77
C ARG A 153 -69.81 -28.37 44.25
N VAL A 154 -69.76 -27.14 43.75
CA VAL A 154 -70.73 -26.09 44.11
C VAL A 154 -72.13 -26.45 43.61
N GLN A 155 -72.25 -26.97 42.39
CA GLN A 155 -73.51 -27.42 41.82
C GLN A 155 -74.13 -28.56 42.65
N GLU A 156 -73.32 -29.54 43.06
CA GLU A 156 -73.77 -30.64 43.91
C GLU A 156 -74.21 -30.15 45.29
N GLN A 157 -73.43 -29.26 45.93
CA GLN A 157 -73.84 -28.64 47.19
C GLN A 157 -75.17 -27.89 47.06
N MET A 158 -75.38 -27.16 45.96
CA MET A 158 -76.64 -26.48 45.68
C MET A 158 -77.80 -27.46 45.53
N GLN A 159 -77.60 -28.58 44.82
CA GLN A 159 -78.60 -29.65 44.72
C GLN A 159 -78.92 -30.26 46.10
N GLN A 160 -77.92 -30.51 46.94
CA GLN A 160 -78.14 -31.02 48.29
C GLN A 160 -78.93 -30.02 49.15
N VAL A 161 -78.63 -28.72 49.06
CA VAL A 161 -79.37 -27.66 49.77
C VAL A 161 -80.82 -27.60 49.28
N HIS A 162 -81.04 -27.67 47.97
CA HIS A 162 -82.38 -27.69 47.38
C HIS A 162 -83.19 -28.91 47.85
N GLU A 163 -82.61 -30.12 47.80
CA GLU A 163 -83.29 -31.32 48.27
C GLU A 163 -83.52 -31.31 49.79
N LYS A 164 -82.57 -30.84 50.60
CA LYS A 164 -82.79 -30.63 52.05
C LYS A 164 -83.94 -29.66 52.32
N HIS A 165 -84.02 -28.54 51.59
CA HIS A 165 -85.10 -27.57 51.73
C HIS A 165 -86.46 -28.17 51.34
N LYS A 166 -86.52 -28.91 50.23
CA LYS A 166 -87.72 -29.64 49.78
C LYS A 166 -88.18 -30.67 50.81
N MET A 167 -87.26 -31.40 51.45
CA MET A 167 -87.56 -32.33 52.54
C MET A 167 -88.07 -31.61 53.79
N ARG A 168 -87.49 -30.47 54.17
CA ARG A 168 -88.01 -29.62 55.27
C ARG A 168 -89.43 -29.15 55.00
N MET A 169 -89.72 -28.64 53.80
CA MET A 169 -91.06 -28.19 53.41
C MET A 169 -92.09 -29.34 53.43
N LYS A 170 -91.70 -30.55 53.01
CA LYS A 170 -92.57 -31.74 53.12
C LYS A 170 -92.84 -32.11 54.58
N ALA A 171 -91.80 -32.08 55.43
CA ALA A 171 -91.93 -32.38 56.86
C ALA A 171 -92.77 -31.34 57.61
N GLU A 172 -92.70 -30.06 57.23
CA GLU A 172 -93.57 -29.00 57.77
C GLU A 172 -95.03 -29.19 57.34
N LYS A 173 -95.28 -29.56 56.08
CA LYS A 173 -96.63 -29.86 55.58
C LYS A 173 -97.29 -31.07 56.27
N GLN A 174 -96.51 -32.04 56.75
CA GLN A 174 -97.03 -33.22 57.47
C GLN A 174 -97.35 -32.94 58.96
N LYS A 175 -96.95 -31.77 59.49
CA LYS A 175 -97.17 -31.39 60.90
C LYS A 175 -98.43 -30.52 61.11
N CYS A 176 -99.08 -30.07 60.04
CA CYS A 176 -100.40 -29.42 60.05
C CYS A 176 -101.48 -30.42 59.67
#